data_AF-A0A9D1ZAL3-F1
#
_entry.id   AF-A0A9D1ZAL3-F1
#
_cell.length_a   1.000
_cell.length_b   1.000
_cell.length_c   1.000
_cell.angle_alpha   90.00
_cell.angle_beta   90.00
_cell.angle_gamma   90.00
#
_symmetry.space_group_name_H-M   'P 1'
#
loop_
_entity.id
_entity.type
_entity.pdbx_description
1 polymer ?
#
loop_
_entity_poly.entity_id
_entity_poly.type
_entity_poly.pdbx_seq_one_letter_code
_entity_poly.pdbx_strand_id
1 'polypeptide(L)'
;MKNTVTKLLARAGVTAGVVLGTPVLAFAEESAVGPDILIPKMAEFIPALIAFLVILVILSKLVWPSVLEMMEKRQQKIQDDLDAAERSKIEAAEEAKSYEAKILEAHHEADAIVAKAKKEAEEVRSAVLAKAQREAADIIAKAHGAVDSERHKAMIELSSSVVDLSVEIASKIIGNDLSVEEQRKLAEKYLAEVGKSDGR
;
A
#
# COMPACT_ATOMS: atom_id res chain seq x y z
N MET A 1 -15.17 74.99 -9.05
CA MET A 1 -15.27 75.28 -7.60
C MET A 1 -14.22 74.44 -6.88
N LYS A 2 -13.11 75.08 -6.46
CA LYS A 2 -12.67 75.27 -5.06
C LYS A 2 -11.94 74.03 -4.50
N ASN A 3 -10.60 74.06 -4.41
CA ASN A 3 -9.78 74.57 -3.28
C ASN A 3 -10.01 73.70 -2.01
N THR A 4 -9.03 73.23 -1.24
CA THR A 4 -7.80 73.91 -0.77
C THR A 4 -7.00 72.91 0.06
N VAL A 5 -5.79 72.51 -0.36
CA VAL A 5 -4.69 72.14 0.58
C VAL A 5 -3.34 72.67 0.06
N THR A 6 -3.37 73.67 -0.81
CA THR A 6 -2.19 74.46 -1.18
C THR A 6 -2.20 75.73 -0.36
N LYS A 7 -1.41 75.77 0.74
CA LYS A 7 -0.65 76.96 1.20
C LYS A 7 -0.02 76.73 2.58
N LEU A 8 1.26 76.36 2.55
CA LEU A 8 2.34 76.77 3.46
C LEU A 8 3.60 76.21 2.76
N LEU A 9 4.39 76.89 1.94
CA LEU A 9 4.89 78.27 1.96
C LEU A 9 5.23 78.76 3.37
N ALA A 10 6.46 78.52 3.81
CA ALA A 10 7.46 79.59 3.85
C ALA A 10 8.82 79.09 4.36
N ARG A 11 9.88 79.53 3.64
CA ARG A 11 11.32 79.53 3.99
C ARG A 11 12.03 78.18 3.84
N ALA A 12 13.01 77.99 2.97
CA ALA A 12 13.60 78.80 1.91
C ALA A 12 14.12 77.76 0.88
N GLY A 13 13.73 77.83 -0.37
CA GLY A 13 14.39 78.74 -1.31
C GLY A 13 15.69 78.08 -1.78
N VAL A 14 15.66 77.11 -2.71
CA VAL A 14 15.55 77.31 -4.18
C VAL A 14 16.80 78.08 -4.64
N THR A 15 17.65 77.52 -5.50
CA THR A 15 17.40 77.44 -6.94
C THR A 15 18.20 76.34 -7.64
N ALA A 16 17.47 75.52 -8.39
CA ALA A 16 17.96 74.82 -9.57
C ALA A 16 18.19 75.81 -10.74
N GLY A 17 19.05 75.43 -11.68
CA GLY A 17 18.83 75.69 -13.11
C GLY A 17 19.21 77.06 -13.67
N VAL A 18 20.22 77.03 -14.56
CA VAL A 18 20.38 77.88 -15.75
C VAL A 18 20.48 79.39 -15.52
N VAL A 19 21.72 79.87 -15.42
CA VAL A 19 22.12 81.17 -16.00
C VAL A 19 23.13 80.87 -17.11
N LEU A 20 22.59 80.67 -18.31
CA LEU A 20 23.30 80.97 -19.55
C LEU A 20 23.60 82.49 -19.54
N GLY A 21 24.88 82.88 -19.66
CA GLY A 21 25.21 84.20 -20.20
C GLY A 21 25.83 85.26 -19.28
N THR A 22 26.60 84.91 -18.24
CA THR A 22 27.55 85.87 -17.66
C THR A 22 28.89 85.19 -17.36
N PRO A 23 30.03 85.68 -17.89
CA PRO A 23 31.33 85.14 -17.55
C PRO A 23 31.68 85.60 -16.13
N VAL A 24 31.67 84.68 -15.15
CA VAL A 24 32.49 84.88 -13.95
C VAL A 24 33.92 84.52 -14.34
N LEU A 25 34.59 85.54 -14.84
CA LEU A 25 36.03 85.65 -14.93
C LEU A 25 36.63 85.46 -13.54
N ALA A 26 37.46 84.42 -13.42
CA ALA A 26 38.73 84.37 -12.70
C ALA A 26 38.97 82.89 -12.31
N PHE A 27 39.22 82.02 -13.28
CA PHE A 27 40.61 81.68 -13.61
C PHE A 27 41.60 82.83 -13.32
N ALA A 28 41.98 82.95 -12.04
CA ALA A 28 43.34 83.36 -11.74
C ALA A 28 44.22 82.13 -11.96
N GLU A 29 44.51 81.85 -13.23
CA GLU A 29 45.78 81.23 -13.60
C GLU A 29 46.82 82.35 -13.44
N GLU A 30 47.36 82.49 -12.23
CA GLU A 30 48.66 83.14 -12.06
C GLU A 30 49.69 82.03 -11.99
N SER A 31 50.23 81.72 -13.16
CA SER A 31 51.47 81.00 -13.37
C SER A 31 52.60 81.78 -12.68
N ALA A 32 52.80 81.55 -11.38
CA ALA A 32 54.02 81.90 -10.69
C ALA A 32 54.99 80.71 -10.75
N VAL A 33 55.66 80.58 -11.89
CA VAL A 33 56.86 79.73 -12.01
C VAL A 33 57.98 80.42 -11.23
N GLY A 34 58.14 80.02 -9.98
CA GLY A 34 59.23 80.41 -9.09
C GLY A 34 59.64 79.22 -8.20
N PRO A 35 60.86 79.20 -7.63
CA PRO A 35 61.43 78.04 -6.93
C PRO A 35 60.69 77.66 -5.64
N ASP A 36 59.67 78.41 -5.24
CA ASP A 36 58.77 78.10 -4.11
C ASP A 36 57.80 76.94 -4.40
N ILE A 37 57.71 76.44 -5.64
CA ILE A 37 56.95 75.22 -5.99
C ILE A 37 57.66 73.94 -5.53
N LEU A 38 58.98 74.01 -5.31
CA LEU A 38 59.80 72.84 -5.00
C LEU A 38 60.00 72.63 -3.49
N ILE A 39 59.67 73.64 -2.66
CA ILE A 39 59.67 73.52 -1.20
C ILE A 39 58.23 73.62 -0.73
N PRO A 40 57.59 72.51 -0.32
CA PRO A 40 56.23 72.59 0.19
C PRO A 40 56.22 73.53 1.40
N LYS A 41 55.37 74.56 1.37
CA LYS A 41 55.13 75.37 2.55
C LYS A 41 54.56 74.44 3.63
N MET A 42 55.31 74.26 4.72
CA MET A 42 54.92 73.40 5.85
C MET A 42 53.52 73.76 6.41
N ALA A 43 53.05 74.98 6.14
CA ALA A 43 51.71 75.47 6.49
C ALA A 43 50.56 74.79 5.69
N GLU A 44 50.78 74.34 4.45
CA GLU A 44 49.76 73.65 3.64
C GLU A 44 49.75 72.14 3.88
N PHE A 45 50.88 71.59 4.34
CA PHE A 45 51.00 70.17 4.68
C PHE A 45 50.15 69.77 5.89
N ILE A 46 50.04 70.63 6.91
CA ILE A 46 49.27 70.36 8.13
C ILE A 46 47.75 70.18 7.86
N PRO A 47 47.05 71.11 7.18
CA PRO A 47 45.64 70.92 6.86
C PRO A 47 45.40 69.78 5.86
N ALA A 48 46.32 69.55 4.91
CA ALA A 48 46.25 68.39 4.01
C ALA A 48 46.37 67.07 4.78
N LEU A 49 47.27 66.99 5.76
CA LEU A 49 47.43 65.83 6.64
C LEU A 49 46.19 65.61 7.53
N ILE A 50 45.59 66.69 8.05
CA ILE A 50 44.33 66.62 8.82
C ILE A 50 43.20 66.11 7.92
N ALA A 51 43.04 66.64 6.70
CA ALA A 51 42.03 66.18 5.75
C ALA A 51 42.24 64.70 5.38
N PHE A 52 43.49 64.29 5.14
CA PHE A 52 43.84 62.89 4.89
C PHE A 52 43.49 61.99 6.08
N LEU A 53 43.81 62.40 7.31
CA LEU A 53 43.47 61.65 8.52
C LEU A 53 41.96 61.55 8.74
N VAL A 54 41.21 62.63 8.51
CA VAL A 54 39.75 62.61 8.60
C VAL A 54 39.16 61.62 7.60
N ILE A 55 39.62 61.65 6.35
CA ILE A 55 39.21 60.70 5.31
C ILE A 55 39.60 59.26 5.69
N LEU A 56 40.83 59.04 6.19
CA LEU A 56 41.31 57.73 6.62
C LEU A 56 40.46 57.16 7.77
N VAL A 57 40.12 57.98 8.77
CA VAL A 57 39.25 57.58 9.88
C VAL A 57 37.86 57.19 9.36
N ILE A 58 37.28 57.97 8.45
CA ILE A 58 35.98 57.66 7.84
C ILE A 58 36.05 56.35 7.04
N LEU A 59 37.07 56.16 6.20
CA LEU A 59 37.26 54.93 5.42
C LEU A 59 37.48 53.70 6.31
N SER A 60 38.32 53.82 7.35
CA SER A 60 38.59 52.72 8.28
C SER A 60 37.32 52.30 9.04
N LYS A 61 36.48 53.27 9.43
CA LYS A 61 35.26 53.01 10.20
C LYS A 61 34.10 52.51 9.34
N LEU A 62 33.99 52.93 8.07
CA LEU A 62 32.86 52.58 7.20
C LEU A 62 33.17 51.43 6.22
N VAL A 63 34.33 51.46 5.56
CA VAL A 63 34.64 50.53 4.45
C VAL A 63 35.21 49.22 4.96
N TRP A 64 36.12 49.28 5.94
CA TRP A 64 36.75 48.08 6.51
C TRP A 64 35.75 47.05 7.08
N PRO A 65 34.74 47.43 7.90
CA PRO A 65 33.77 46.45 8.40
C PRO A 65 32.92 45.84 7.28
N SER A 66 32.52 46.62 6.27
CA SER A 66 31.69 46.12 5.16
C SER A 66 32.42 45.09 4.29
N VAL A 67 33.74 45.27 4.07
CA VAL A 67 34.56 44.30 3.33
C VAL A 67 34.75 43.00 4.12
N LEU A 68 35.03 43.10 5.42
CA LEU A 68 35.16 41.95 6.30
C LEU A 68 33.85 41.16 6.41
N GLU A 69 32.72 41.85 6.57
CA GLU A 69 31.39 41.23 6.62
C GLU A 69 31.06 40.48 5.31
N MET A 70 31.42 41.02 4.15
CA MET A 70 31.25 40.32 2.87
C MET A 70 32.10 39.06 2.78
N MET A 71 33.35 39.10 3.26
CA MET A 71 34.25 37.93 3.27
C MET A 71 33.75 36.86 4.23
N GLU A 72 33.35 37.24 5.44
CA GLU A 72 32.79 36.35 6.45
C GLU A 72 31.49 35.72 5.96
N LYS A 73 30.59 36.50 5.35
CA LYS A 73 29.35 35.98 4.75
C LYS A 73 29.62 34.98 3.64
N ARG A 74 30.65 35.19 2.81
CA ARG A 74 31.07 34.22 1.78
C ARG A 74 31.62 32.96 2.41
N GLN A 75 32.50 33.08 3.41
CA GLN A 75 33.06 31.94 4.12
C GLN A 75 31.98 31.12 4.81
N GLN A 76 31.06 31.78 5.51
CA GLN A 76 29.95 31.13 6.20
C GLN A 76 29.02 30.43 5.21
N LYS A 77 28.67 31.08 4.09
CA LYS A 77 27.87 30.43 3.05
C LYS A 77 28.54 29.17 2.49
N ILE A 78 29.85 29.21 2.25
CA ILE A 78 30.60 28.03 1.77
C ILE A 78 30.57 26.92 2.81
N GLN A 79 30.77 27.25 4.08
CA GLN A 79 30.73 26.27 5.16
C GLN A 79 29.32 25.66 5.29
N ASP A 80 28.27 26.49 5.26
CA ASP A 80 26.89 26.04 5.32
C ASP A 80 26.52 25.16 4.12
N ASP A 81 26.95 25.52 2.91
CA ASP A 81 26.72 24.74 1.69
C ASP A 81 27.45 23.39 1.75
N LEU A 82 28.68 23.35 2.31
CA LEU A 82 29.46 22.12 2.51
C LEU A 82 28.81 21.22 3.57
N ASP A 83 28.43 21.78 4.71
CA ASP A 83 27.77 21.07 5.81
C ASP A 83 26.42 20.51 5.34
N ALA A 84 25.65 21.29 4.57
CA ALA A 84 24.40 20.83 3.98
C ALA A 84 24.60 19.69 2.97
N ALA A 85 25.65 19.78 2.14
CA ALA A 85 25.99 18.71 1.20
C ALA A 85 26.43 17.42 1.93
N GLU A 86 27.20 17.53 3.01
CA GLU A 86 27.60 16.38 3.82
C GLU A 86 26.40 15.74 4.52
N ARG A 87 25.52 16.54 5.15
CA ARG A 87 24.27 16.04 5.74
C ARG A 87 23.40 15.34 4.71
N SER A 88 23.20 15.94 3.54
CA SER A 88 22.42 15.33 2.47
C SER A 88 23.01 14.00 2.00
N LYS A 89 24.34 13.87 1.95
CA LYS A 89 25.00 12.59 1.63
C LYS A 89 24.78 11.54 2.72
N ILE A 90 24.86 11.92 3.99
CA ILE A 90 24.65 11.01 5.12
C ILE A 90 23.19 10.54 5.14
N GLU A 91 22.24 11.46 5.02
CA GLU A 91 20.81 11.17 4.97
C GLU A 91 20.47 10.25 3.78
N ALA A 92 20.99 10.54 2.59
CA ALA A 92 20.78 9.68 1.42
C ALA A 92 21.38 8.27 1.62
N ALA A 93 22.54 8.16 2.27
CA ALA A 93 23.14 6.86 2.58
C ALA A 93 22.37 6.08 3.64
N GLU A 94 21.83 6.77 4.66
CA GLU A 94 20.97 6.16 5.67
C GLU A 94 19.63 5.71 5.07
N GLU A 95 19.02 6.56 4.24
CA GLU A 95 17.77 6.25 3.56
C GLU A 95 17.96 5.06 2.59
N ALA A 96 19.07 5.01 1.85
CA ALA A 96 19.40 3.87 0.99
C ALA A 96 19.51 2.56 1.78
N LYS A 97 20.18 2.58 2.95
CA LYS A 97 20.26 1.41 3.84
C LYS A 97 18.88 1.02 4.38
N SER A 98 18.05 1.99 4.73
CA SER A 98 16.68 1.74 5.17
C SER A 98 15.84 1.08 4.07
N TYR A 99 15.96 1.54 2.83
CA TYR A 99 15.29 0.92 1.69
C TYR A 99 15.78 -0.49 1.43
N GLU A 100 17.09 -0.73 1.48
CA GLU A 100 17.65 -2.08 1.30
C GLU A 100 17.11 -3.04 2.39
N ALA A 101 17.07 -2.59 3.64
CA ALA A 101 16.48 -3.36 4.74
C ALA A 101 14.98 -3.63 4.52
N LYS A 102 14.22 -2.63 4.06
CA LYS A 102 12.78 -2.80 3.74
C LYS A 102 12.55 -3.77 2.60
N ILE A 103 13.40 -3.77 1.57
CA ILE A 103 13.32 -4.71 0.45
C ILE A 103 13.61 -6.13 0.92
N LEU A 104 14.63 -6.33 1.76
CA LEU A 104 14.92 -7.63 2.36
C LEU A 104 13.76 -8.13 3.23
N GLU A 105 13.20 -7.26 4.07
CA GLU A 105 12.03 -7.60 4.89
C GLU A 105 10.82 -7.96 4.02
N ALA A 106 10.55 -7.20 2.95
CA ALA A 106 9.47 -7.51 2.01
C ALA A 106 9.68 -8.86 1.30
N HIS A 107 10.92 -9.22 0.97
CA HIS A 107 11.23 -10.55 0.43
C HIS A 107 10.98 -11.65 1.47
N HIS A 108 11.41 -11.46 2.72
CA HIS A 108 11.14 -12.40 3.80
C HIS A 108 9.65 -12.59 4.07
N GLU A 109 8.88 -11.50 4.08
CA GLU A 109 7.43 -11.54 4.25
C GLU A 109 6.76 -12.25 3.07
N ALA A 110 7.18 -11.97 1.83
CA ALA A 110 6.69 -12.66 0.64
C ALA A 110 6.95 -14.17 0.71
N ASP A 111 8.17 -14.58 1.07
CA ASP A 111 8.52 -15.99 1.25
C ASP A 111 7.70 -16.65 2.37
N ALA A 112 7.48 -15.94 3.48
CA ALA A 112 6.64 -16.40 4.58
C ALA A 112 5.17 -16.58 4.16
N ILE A 113 4.62 -15.65 3.37
CA ILE A 113 3.27 -15.74 2.80
C ILE A 113 3.17 -16.97 1.88
N VAL A 114 4.14 -17.16 0.99
CA VAL A 114 4.17 -18.32 0.06
C VAL A 114 4.29 -19.63 0.84
N ALA A 115 5.13 -19.69 1.86
CA ALA A 115 5.27 -20.87 2.72
C ALA A 115 3.98 -21.18 3.48
N LYS A 116 3.32 -20.16 4.03
CA LYS A 116 2.03 -20.29 4.71
C LYS A 116 0.94 -20.78 3.76
N ALA A 117 0.84 -20.18 2.57
CA ALA A 117 -0.12 -20.55 1.55
C ALA A 117 0.07 -22.00 1.07
N LYS A 118 1.32 -22.46 0.89
CA LYS A 118 1.63 -23.85 0.56
C LYS A 118 1.20 -24.81 1.66
N LYS A 119 1.47 -24.46 2.93
CA LYS A 119 1.07 -25.27 4.08
C LYS A 119 -0.45 -25.39 4.17
N GLU A 120 -1.16 -24.27 4.07
CA GLU A 120 -2.62 -24.23 4.08
C GLU A 120 -3.22 -25.00 2.90
N ALA A 121 -2.64 -24.88 1.71
CA ALA A 121 -3.06 -25.64 0.54
C ALA A 121 -2.91 -27.15 0.74
N GLU A 122 -1.83 -27.61 1.36
CA GLU A 122 -1.63 -29.04 1.64
C GLU A 122 -2.58 -29.54 2.74
N GLU A 123 -2.84 -28.73 3.77
CA GLU A 123 -3.84 -29.03 4.81
C GLU A 123 -5.25 -29.15 4.22
N VAL A 124 -5.65 -28.19 3.37
CA VAL A 124 -6.94 -28.22 2.67
C VAL A 124 -7.01 -29.42 1.73
N ARG A 125 -5.95 -29.71 0.98
CA ARG A 125 -5.89 -30.88 0.09
C ARG A 125 -6.09 -32.17 0.88
N SER A 126 -5.37 -32.34 2.00
CA SER A 126 -5.50 -33.51 2.87
C SER A 126 -6.90 -33.63 3.45
N ALA A 127 -7.49 -32.52 3.90
CA ALA A 127 -8.85 -32.49 4.42
C ALA A 127 -9.90 -32.86 3.35
N VAL A 128 -9.75 -32.35 2.13
CA VAL A 128 -10.64 -32.67 1.00
C VAL A 128 -10.51 -34.14 0.62
N LEU A 129 -9.29 -34.68 0.55
CA LEU A 129 -9.08 -36.11 0.26
C LEU A 129 -9.67 -36.99 1.36
N ALA A 130 -9.46 -36.65 2.63
CA ALA A 130 -10.04 -37.39 3.76
C ALA A 130 -11.58 -37.35 3.73
N LYS A 131 -12.17 -36.20 3.41
CA LYS A 131 -13.62 -36.05 3.25
C LYS A 131 -14.14 -36.88 2.08
N ALA A 132 -13.48 -36.81 0.92
CA ALA A 132 -13.86 -37.60 -0.25
C ALA A 132 -13.79 -39.12 0.01
N GLN A 133 -12.76 -39.58 0.72
CA GLN A 133 -12.65 -40.99 1.12
C GLN A 133 -13.77 -41.42 2.08
N ARG A 134 -14.13 -40.58 3.06
CA ARG A 134 -15.26 -40.84 3.96
C ARG A 134 -16.58 -40.89 3.20
N GLU A 135 -16.83 -39.92 2.32
CA GLU A 135 -18.05 -39.89 1.51
C GLU A 135 -18.13 -41.10 0.57
N ALA A 136 -17.02 -41.50 -0.04
CA ALA A 136 -16.96 -42.72 -0.85
C ALA A 136 -17.27 -43.98 -0.02
N ALA A 137 -16.69 -44.10 1.18
CA ALA A 137 -16.97 -45.21 2.09
C ALA A 137 -18.45 -45.23 2.53
N ASP A 138 -19.03 -44.08 2.83
CA ASP A 138 -20.45 -43.94 3.19
C ASP A 138 -21.38 -44.32 2.03
N ILE A 139 -21.03 -43.93 0.80
CA ILE A 139 -21.78 -44.32 -0.40
C ILE A 139 -21.73 -45.83 -0.59
N ILE A 140 -20.55 -46.45 -0.45
CA ILE A 140 -20.39 -47.90 -0.57
C ILE A 140 -21.19 -48.62 0.52
N ALA A 141 -21.13 -48.17 1.77
CA ALA A 141 -21.90 -48.75 2.87
C ALA A 141 -23.41 -48.65 2.63
N LYS A 142 -23.90 -47.49 2.15
CA LYS A 142 -25.31 -47.31 1.76
C LYS A 142 -25.70 -48.20 0.58
N ALA A 143 -24.84 -48.35 -0.42
CA ALA A 143 -25.08 -49.21 -1.56
C ALA A 143 -25.19 -50.68 -1.15
N HIS A 144 -24.32 -51.16 -0.26
CA HIS A 144 -24.44 -52.52 0.32
C HIS A 144 -25.76 -52.70 1.06
N GLY A 145 -26.14 -51.77 1.93
CA GLY A 145 -27.43 -51.84 2.64
C GLY A 145 -28.64 -51.84 1.68
N ALA A 146 -28.59 -51.04 0.61
CA ALA A 146 -29.63 -51.03 -0.41
C ALA A 146 -29.70 -52.36 -1.17
N VAL A 147 -28.55 -52.93 -1.56
CA VAL A 147 -28.46 -54.24 -2.24
C VAL A 147 -29.02 -55.36 -1.35
N ASP A 148 -28.72 -55.35 -0.05
CA ASP A 148 -29.23 -56.36 0.88
C ASP A 148 -30.75 -56.23 1.06
N SER A 149 -31.26 -55.00 1.17
CA SER A 149 -32.71 -54.76 1.21
C SER A 149 -33.40 -55.20 -0.08
N GLU A 150 -32.79 -54.96 -1.24
CA GLU A 150 -33.36 -55.33 -2.53
C GLU A 150 -33.32 -56.84 -2.76
N ARG A 151 -32.24 -57.51 -2.33
CA ARG A 151 -32.18 -58.98 -2.28
C ARG A 151 -33.30 -59.56 -1.42
N HIS A 152 -33.53 -59.00 -0.24
CA HIS A 152 -34.57 -59.50 0.65
C HIS A 152 -35.97 -59.36 0.01
N LYS A 153 -36.25 -58.21 -0.62
CA LYS A 153 -37.48 -58.02 -1.39
C LYS A 153 -37.62 -59.02 -2.54
N ALA A 154 -36.57 -59.20 -3.35
CA ALA A 154 -36.57 -60.15 -4.45
C ALA A 154 -36.79 -61.60 -3.97
N MET A 155 -36.24 -61.98 -2.82
CA MET A 155 -36.49 -63.30 -2.24
C MET A 155 -37.95 -63.48 -1.78
N ILE A 156 -38.57 -62.45 -1.21
CA ILE A 156 -39.99 -62.48 -0.83
C ILE A 156 -40.87 -62.61 -2.08
N GLU A 157 -40.60 -61.81 -3.11
CA GLU A 157 -41.35 -61.83 -4.37
C GLU A 157 -41.20 -63.16 -5.11
N LEU A 158 -39.99 -63.72 -5.14
CA LEU A 158 -39.74 -65.06 -5.67
C LEU A 158 -40.51 -66.13 -4.88
N SER A 159 -40.51 -66.05 -3.55
CA SER A 159 -41.24 -66.99 -2.70
C SER A 159 -42.75 -66.93 -2.95
N SER A 160 -43.31 -65.72 -3.10
CA SER A 160 -44.72 -65.52 -3.48
C SER A 160 -45.02 -66.14 -4.83
N SER A 161 -44.17 -65.87 -5.84
CA SER A 161 -44.35 -66.40 -7.20
C SER A 161 -44.31 -67.93 -7.24
N VAL A 162 -43.44 -68.55 -6.43
CA VAL A 162 -43.37 -70.02 -6.30
C VAL A 162 -44.63 -70.58 -5.65
N VAL A 163 -45.17 -69.91 -4.63
CA VAL A 163 -46.44 -70.30 -3.99
C VAL A 163 -47.59 -70.21 -5.00
N ASP A 164 -47.70 -69.10 -5.73
CA ASP A 164 -48.75 -68.89 -6.73
C ASP A 164 -48.67 -69.96 -7.84
N LEU A 165 -47.47 -70.23 -8.36
CA LEU A 165 -47.25 -71.29 -9.35
C LEU A 165 -47.60 -72.68 -8.79
N SER A 166 -47.27 -72.96 -7.53
CA SER A 166 -47.60 -74.24 -6.88
C SER A 166 -49.10 -74.41 -6.73
N VAL A 167 -49.83 -73.34 -6.38
CA VAL A 167 -51.31 -73.33 -6.31
C VAL A 167 -51.92 -73.53 -7.70
N GLU A 168 -51.36 -72.91 -8.74
CA GLU A 168 -51.80 -73.08 -10.12
C GLU A 168 -51.63 -74.54 -10.59
N ILE A 169 -50.45 -75.14 -10.35
CA ILE A 169 -50.18 -76.54 -10.66
C ILE A 169 -51.13 -77.47 -9.89
N ALA A 170 -51.31 -77.27 -8.58
CA ALA A 170 -52.22 -78.06 -7.77
C ALA A 170 -53.67 -77.94 -8.26
N SER A 171 -54.13 -76.74 -8.59
CA SER A 171 -55.46 -76.49 -9.15
C SER A 171 -55.63 -77.18 -10.51
N LYS A 172 -54.59 -77.22 -11.34
CA LYS A 172 -54.63 -77.88 -12.65
C LYS A 172 -54.61 -79.41 -12.54
N ILE A 173 -53.88 -79.98 -11.58
CA ILE A 173 -53.91 -81.42 -11.27
C ILE A 173 -55.28 -81.83 -10.71
N ILE A 174 -55.91 -81.00 -9.88
CA ILE A 174 -57.26 -81.25 -9.37
C ILE A 174 -58.32 -81.03 -10.47
N GLY A 175 -58.11 -80.06 -11.36
CA GLY A 175 -59.05 -79.69 -12.43
C GLY A 175 -59.05 -80.62 -13.63
N ASN A 176 -57.92 -81.27 -13.95
CA ASN A 176 -57.84 -82.32 -14.97
C ASN A 176 -57.80 -83.69 -14.29
N ASP A 177 -58.83 -84.50 -14.53
CA ASP A 177 -58.91 -85.94 -14.18
C ASP A 177 -59.04 -86.33 -12.70
N LEU A 178 -60.02 -85.78 -11.98
CA LEU A 178 -60.56 -86.48 -10.80
C LEU A 178 -61.68 -87.44 -11.22
N SER A 179 -61.42 -88.73 -11.10
CA SER A 179 -62.45 -89.76 -11.26
C SER A 179 -63.45 -89.70 -10.09
N VAL A 180 -64.70 -90.14 -10.33
CA VAL A 180 -65.77 -90.15 -9.31
C VAL A 180 -65.39 -90.97 -8.06
N GLU A 181 -64.52 -91.97 -8.20
CA GLU A 181 -64.01 -92.76 -7.08
C GLU A 181 -63.01 -92.00 -6.19
N GLU A 182 -62.16 -91.15 -6.76
CA GLU A 182 -61.16 -90.36 -6.02
C GLU A 182 -61.81 -89.23 -5.21
N GLN A 183 -62.85 -88.59 -5.76
CA GLN A 183 -63.65 -87.59 -5.05
C GLN A 183 -64.33 -88.18 -3.81
N ARG A 184 -64.84 -89.42 -3.93
CA ARG A 184 -65.48 -90.15 -2.82
C ARG A 184 -64.46 -90.53 -1.73
N LYS A 185 -63.28 -91.02 -2.12
CA LYS A 185 -62.16 -91.32 -1.21
C LYS A 185 -61.67 -90.09 -0.46
N LEU A 186 -61.59 -88.94 -1.13
CA LEU A 186 -61.17 -87.68 -0.52
C LEU A 186 -62.20 -87.18 0.50
N ALA A 187 -63.49 -87.27 0.18
CA ALA A 187 -64.59 -86.94 1.10
C ALA A 187 -64.59 -87.83 2.36
N GLU A 188 -64.38 -89.15 2.20
CA GLU A 188 -64.25 -90.08 3.33
C GLU A 188 -63.03 -89.77 4.21
N LYS A 189 -61.90 -89.36 3.60
CA LYS A 189 -60.69 -88.94 4.33
C LYS A 189 -60.90 -87.67 5.15
N TYR A 190 -61.57 -86.66 4.59
CA TYR A 190 -61.94 -85.44 5.32
C TYR A 190 -62.92 -85.73 6.47
N LEU A 191 -63.93 -86.56 6.25
CA LEU A 191 -64.83 -87.00 7.33
C LEU A 191 -64.06 -87.75 8.43
N ALA A 192 -63.06 -88.56 8.06
CA ALA A 192 -62.24 -89.28 9.02
C ALA A 192 -61.27 -88.37 9.80
N GLU A 193 -60.70 -87.32 9.20
CA GLU A 193 -59.82 -86.37 9.91
C GLU A 193 -60.61 -85.44 10.83
N VAL A 194 -61.71 -84.87 10.36
CA VAL A 194 -62.58 -84.00 11.17
C VAL A 194 -63.23 -84.80 12.32
N GLY A 195 -63.63 -86.05 12.06
CA GLY A 195 -64.14 -86.96 13.09
C GLY A 195 -63.07 -87.41 14.11
N LYS A 196 -61.77 -87.26 13.80
CA LYS A 196 -60.66 -87.59 14.70
C LYS A 196 -60.18 -86.39 15.50
N SER A 197 -60.39 -85.16 15.02
CA SER A 197 -60.10 -83.92 15.76
C SER A 197 -61.17 -83.52 16.77
N ASP A 198 -62.41 -84.01 16.62
CA ASP A 198 -63.56 -83.71 17.51
C ASP A 198 -63.72 -84.73 18.68
N GLY A 199 -62.72 -85.62 18.86
CA GLY A 199 -62.71 -86.69 19.86
C GLY A 199 -61.83 -86.44 21.10
N ARG A 200 -61.48 -85.20 21.42
CA ARG A 200 -60.81 -84.82 22.69
C ARG A 200 -61.41 -83.57 23.29
#